data_AF-A0A6A6YU20-F1
#
_entry.id   AF-A0A6A6YU20-F1
#
_cell.length_a   1.000
_cell.length_b   1.000
_cell.length_c   1.000
_cell.angle_alpha   90.00
_cell.angle_beta   90.00
_cell.angle_gamma   90.00
#
_symmetry.space_group_name_H-M   'P 1'
#
loop_
_entity.id
_entity.type
_entity.pdbx_description
1 polymer ?
#
loop_
_entity_poly.entity_id
_entity_poly.type
_entity_poly.pdbx_seq_one_letter_code
_entity_poly.pdbx_strand_id
1 'polypeptide(L)'
;MHSLSTFACRIGLLALTARSALADCVSFGMDFQDGGSYFQNSLSSDPFTFVSQFEGCDNDTATNVFVDPNGDQYLCTDTNLQPDDTDELSTCPLDKDQLWSGPWSILILSNNGNDAPIAYERDFELSVGPQNTSTVCFPSLLSTQVVTNERSSTHPQVFQKTS
;
A
#
# COMPACT_ATOMS: atom_id res chain seq x y z
N MET A 1 -44.35 -61.68 -32.18
CA MET A 1 -43.56 -61.07 -33.26
C MET A 1 -43.37 -59.60 -32.92
N HIS A 2 -42.13 -59.14 -33.02
CA HIS A 2 -41.56 -57.88 -32.53
C HIS A 2 -42.22 -56.61 -33.13
N SER A 3 -42.12 -55.46 -32.45
CA SER A 3 -41.24 -54.34 -32.89
C SER A 3 -41.62 -52.96 -32.32
N LEU A 4 -40.74 -52.42 -31.46
CA LEU A 4 -40.16 -51.05 -31.40
C LEU A 4 -41.13 -49.84 -31.43
N SER A 5 -41.39 -49.17 -30.30
CA SER A 5 -40.59 -48.09 -29.67
C SER A 5 -40.26 -46.91 -30.61
N THR A 6 -40.83 -45.74 -30.35
CA THR A 6 -40.40 -44.46 -30.95
C THR A 6 -40.30 -43.40 -29.87
N PHE A 7 -39.09 -43.22 -29.36
CA PHE A 7 -38.67 -42.09 -28.54
C PHE A 7 -38.50 -40.87 -29.46
N ALA A 8 -39.37 -39.87 -29.33
CA ALA A 8 -39.15 -38.56 -29.95
C ALA A 8 -38.25 -37.72 -29.03
N CYS A 9 -37.03 -37.51 -29.54
CA CYS A 9 -35.91 -36.80 -28.95
C CYS A 9 -36.28 -35.36 -28.56
N ARG A 10 -36.35 -35.08 -27.25
CA ARG A 10 -36.34 -33.70 -26.73
C ARG A 10 -34.90 -33.21 -26.73
N ILE A 11 -34.57 -32.33 -27.65
CA ILE A 11 -33.30 -31.60 -27.64
C ILE A 11 -33.40 -30.58 -26.49
N GLY A 12 -32.89 -30.96 -25.33
CA GLY A 12 -32.68 -30.04 -24.21
C GLY A 12 -31.51 -29.12 -24.55
N LEU A 13 -31.78 -27.83 -24.63
CA LEU A 13 -30.75 -26.81 -24.76
C LEU A 13 -29.96 -26.77 -23.44
N LEU A 14 -28.78 -27.40 -23.41
CA LEU A 14 -27.84 -27.25 -22.31
C LEU A 14 -27.21 -25.85 -22.44
N ALA A 15 -27.71 -24.89 -21.66
CA ALA A 15 -27.03 -23.63 -21.46
C ALA A 15 -25.74 -23.90 -20.67
N LEU A 16 -24.60 -23.87 -21.35
CA LEU A 16 -23.29 -23.77 -20.70
C LEU A 16 -23.21 -22.36 -20.07
N THR A 17 -23.54 -22.25 -18.79
CA THR A 17 -23.11 -21.10 -18.00
C THR A 17 -21.60 -21.25 -17.81
N ALA A 18 -20.81 -20.54 -18.61
CA ALA A 18 -19.40 -20.35 -18.31
C ALA A 18 -19.33 -19.63 -16.96
N ARG A 19 -18.96 -20.36 -15.90
CA ARG A 19 -18.52 -19.73 -14.65
C ARG A 19 -17.12 -19.22 -14.94
N SER A 20 -16.99 -17.93 -15.24
CA SER A 20 -15.70 -17.25 -15.14
C SER A 20 -15.17 -17.55 -13.74
N ALA A 21 -13.93 -18.02 -13.63
CA ALA A 21 -13.24 -18.02 -12.35
C ALA A 21 -12.99 -16.56 -12.01
N LEU A 22 -13.94 -15.92 -11.33
CA LEU A 22 -13.70 -14.64 -10.66
C LEU A 22 -12.68 -14.94 -9.57
N ALA A 23 -11.57 -14.19 -9.54
CA ALA A 23 -10.77 -14.14 -8.33
C ALA A 23 -11.68 -13.62 -7.22
N ASP A 24 -11.55 -14.15 -6.00
CA ASP A 24 -12.27 -13.56 -4.87
C ASP A 24 -11.83 -12.09 -4.78
N CYS A 25 -12.78 -11.15 -4.81
CA CYS A 25 -12.51 -9.72 -4.66
C CYS A 25 -11.78 -9.48 -3.34
N VAL A 26 -10.57 -8.95 -3.37
CA VAL A 26 -9.71 -8.73 -2.19
C VAL A 26 -9.35 -7.26 -2.02
N SER A 27 -9.12 -6.85 -0.77
CA SER A 27 -8.63 -5.50 -0.43
C SER A 27 -7.25 -5.57 0.23
N PHE A 28 -6.35 -4.71 -0.22
CA PHE A 28 -5.02 -4.51 0.34
C PHE A 28 -4.87 -3.10 0.89
N GLY A 29 -4.28 -2.99 2.07
CA GLY A 29 -3.93 -1.70 2.67
C GLY A 29 -2.53 -1.26 2.29
N MET A 30 -2.38 -0.11 1.63
CA MET A 30 -1.07 0.38 1.20
C MET A 30 -0.34 1.15 2.30
N ASP A 31 -1.06 2.05 2.97
CA ASP A 31 -0.51 2.88 4.05
C ASP A 31 -0.66 2.22 5.42
N PHE A 32 -1.79 1.54 5.64
CA PHE A 32 -2.16 0.87 6.89
C PHE A 32 -2.54 -0.57 6.61
N GLN A 33 -1.74 -1.50 7.12
CA GLN A 33 -1.95 -2.94 7.01
C GLN A 33 -2.47 -3.48 8.34
N ASP A 34 -3.20 -4.59 8.25
CA ASP A 34 -3.71 -5.29 9.42
C ASP A 34 -2.57 -5.75 10.35
N GLY A 35 -2.74 -5.54 11.66
CA GLY A 35 -1.73 -5.75 12.70
C GLY A 35 -0.55 -4.77 12.69
N GLY A 36 -0.55 -3.75 11.83
CA GLY A 36 0.54 -2.79 11.70
C GLY A 36 0.62 -1.78 12.85
N SER A 37 1.73 -1.04 12.93
CA SER A 37 1.88 0.08 13.87
C SER A 37 2.50 1.28 13.17
N TYR A 38 1.84 2.44 13.31
CA TYR A 38 2.12 3.62 12.51
C TYR A 38 2.18 4.88 13.37
N PHE A 39 3.01 5.84 12.97
CA PHE A 39 3.13 7.12 13.65
C PHE A 39 2.27 8.20 12.97
N GLN A 40 1.55 9.00 13.76
CA GLN A 40 0.87 10.20 13.28
C GLN A 40 1.41 11.45 14.00
N ASN A 41 1.62 12.51 13.21
CA ASN A 41 2.11 13.77 13.73
C ASN A 41 0.95 14.56 14.36
N SER A 42 0.98 14.69 15.69
CA SER A 42 -0.05 15.41 16.46
C SER A 42 -0.07 16.93 16.22
N LEU A 43 0.82 17.45 15.38
CA LEU A 43 0.89 18.87 15.00
C LEU A 43 0.42 19.12 13.57
N SER A 44 -0.02 18.09 12.84
CA SER A 44 -0.55 18.21 11.48
C SER A 44 -2.06 18.36 11.54
N SER A 45 -2.56 19.46 10.99
CA SER A 45 -3.99 19.66 10.72
C SER A 45 -4.38 19.14 9.33
N ASP A 46 -3.59 18.24 8.75
CA ASP A 46 -3.97 17.62 7.49
C ASP A 46 -5.00 16.53 7.80
N PRO A 47 -5.99 16.30 6.91
CA PRO A 47 -6.93 15.20 7.08
C PRO A 47 -6.23 13.86 7.22
N PHE A 48 -6.80 12.99 8.04
CA PHE A 48 -6.44 11.58 8.03
C PHE A 48 -6.95 10.93 6.74
N THR A 49 -6.07 10.24 6.06
CA THR A 49 -6.34 9.54 4.82
C THR A 49 -5.73 8.15 4.87
N PHE A 50 -6.31 7.22 4.12
CA PHE A 50 -5.69 5.92 3.89
C PHE A 50 -5.86 5.51 2.43
N VAL A 51 -4.89 4.76 1.92
CA VAL A 51 -4.95 4.15 0.59
C VAL A 51 -5.24 2.66 0.70
N SER A 52 -6.16 2.21 -0.16
CA SER A 52 -6.44 0.80 -0.41
C SER A 52 -6.24 0.49 -1.89
N GLN A 53 -5.89 -0.76 -2.20
CA GLN A 53 -5.99 -1.35 -3.53
C GLN A 53 -6.97 -2.51 -3.49
N PHE A 54 -7.58 -2.79 -4.63
CA PHE A 54 -8.54 -3.88 -4.82
C PHE A 54 -8.09 -4.76 -5.98
N GLU A 55 -8.40 -6.06 -5.95
CA GLU A 55 -8.10 -7.00 -7.03
C GLU A 55 -9.25 -8.00 -7.17
N GLY A 56 -9.66 -8.31 -8.40
CA GLY A 56 -10.69 -9.33 -8.65
C GLY A 56 -12.13 -8.88 -8.37
N CYS A 57 -12.37 -7.58 -8.18
CA CYS A 57 -13.68 -7.04 -7.83
C CYS A 57 -14.53 -6.70 -9.06
N ASP A 58 -15.86 -6.68 -8.91
CA ASP A 58 -16.77 -6.12 -9.92
C ASP A 58 -16.81 -4.59 -9.80
N ASN A 59 -17.38 -3.92 -10.80
CA ASN A 59 -17.51 -2.47 -10.80
C ASN A 59 -18.51 -2.00 -9.73
N ASP A 60 -17.99 -1.52 -8.61
CA ASP A 60 -18.73 -0.91 -7.51
C ASP A 60 -17.84 0.06 -6.73
N THR A 61 -18.42 0.71 -5.73
CA THR A 61 -17.72 1.53 -4.75
C THR A 61 -17.74 0.86 -3.38
N ALA A 62 -16.68 1.04 -2.60
CA ALA A 62 -16.64 0.66 -1.20
C ALA A 62 -16.95 1.85 -0.29
N THR A 63 -17.83 1.61 0.68
CA THR A 63 -18.05 2.48 1.82
C THR A 63 -16.98 2.22 2.87
N ASN A 64 -16.34 3.32 3.29
CA ASN A 64 -15.17 3.30 4.15
C ASN A 64 -15.50 3.88 5.52
N VAL A 65 -15.19 3.14 6.59
CA VAL A 65 -15.44 3.58 7.97
C VAL A 65 -14.16 3.49 8.77
N PHE A 66 -13.77 4.59 9.40
CA PHE A 66 -12.67 4.63 10.36
C PHE A 66 -13.24 4.52 11.77
N VAL A 67 -12.66 3.66 12.60
CA VAL A 67 -13.17 3.34 13.94
C VAL A 67 -12.09 3.67 14.96
N ASP A 68 -12.45 4.44 15.97
CA ASP A 68 -11.53 4.84 17.02
C ASP A 68 -11.40 3.83 18.16
N PRO A 69 -10.39 3.98 19.06
CA PRO A 69 -10.20 3.09 20.19
C PRO A 69 -11.39 2.96 21.17
N ASN A 70 -12.35 3.88 21.13
CA ASN A 70 -13.57 3.81 21.95
C ASN A 70 -14.74 3.14 21.20
N GLY A 71 -14.58 2.87 19.91
CA GLY A 71 -15.58 2.28 19.03
C GLY A 71 -16.46 3.30 18.31
N ASP A 72 -16.15 4.61 18.39
CA ASP A 72 -16.87 5.61 17.60
C ASP A 72 -16.46 5.50 16.11
N GLN A 73 -17.43 5.70 15.22
CA GLN A 73 -17.29 5.45 13.80
C GLN A 73 -17.38 6.74 12.98
N TYR A 74 -16.46 6.88 12.03
CA TYR A 74 -16.33 8.03 11.15
C TYR A 74 -16.41 7.57 9.70
N LEU A 75 -17.46 8.01 9.00
CA LEU A 75 -17.62 7.72 7.58
C LEU A 75 -16.61 8.53 6.76
N CYS A 76 -15.74 7.83 6.04
CA CYS A 76 -14.75 8.41 5.14
C CYS A 76 -15.29 8.41 3.70
N THR A 77 -14.57 9.04 2.76
CA THR A 77 -14.99 9.04 1.35
C THR A 77 -14.94 7.65 0.74
N ASP A 78 -15.88 7.35 -0.14
CA ASP A 78 -15.92 6.08 -0.87
C ASP A 78 -14.71 5.92 -1.80
N THR A 79 -14.35 4.67 -2.11
CA THR A 79 -13.26 4.29 -3.02
C THR A 79 -13.78 3.36 -4.11
N ASN A 80 -13.26 3.44 -5.34
CA ASN A 80 -13.69 2.52 -6.40
C ASN A 80 -13.03 1.15 -6.20
N LEU A 81 -13.73 0.07 -6.56
CA LEU A 81 -13.15 -1.28 -6.54
C LEU A 81 -12.35 -1.63 -7.80
N GLN A 82 -12.42 -0.77 -8.82
CA GLN A 82 -11.76 -0.96 -10.11
C GLN A 82 -11.12 0.36 -10.59
N PRO A 83 -10.04 0.29 -11.38
CA PRO A 83 -9.38 -0.92 -11.85
C PRO A 83 -8.52 -1.59 -10.76
N ASP A 84 -8.24 -2.87 -10.95
CA ASP A 84 -7.36 -3.64 -10.06
C ASP A 84 -6.01 -2.94 -9.86
N ASP A 85 -5.40 -3.15 -8.69
CA ASP A 85 -4.07 -2.66 -8.31
C ASP A 85 -3.89 -1.13 -8.42
N THR A 86 -5.00 -0.38 -8.35
CA THR A 86 -4.99 1.09 -8.38
C THR A 86 -5.15 1.65 -6.99
N ASP A 87 -4.28 2.62 -6.64
CA ASP A 87 -4.33 3.32 -5.36
C ASP A 87 -5.60 4.16 -5.25
N GLU A 88 -6.49 3.74 -4.36
CA GLU A 88 -7.74 4.44 -4.07
C GLU A 88 -7.65 5.08 -2.69
N LEU A 89 -7.68 6.42 -2.68
CA LEU A 89 -7.54 7.23 -1.47
C LEU A 89 -8.89 7.51 -0.84
N SER A 90 -9.03 7.16 0.44
CA SER A 90 -10.15 7.60 1.28
C SER A 90 -9.71 8.71 2.23
N THR A 91 -10.56 9.73 2.40
CA THR A 91 -10.36 10.85 3.34
C THR A 91 -11.42 10.80 4.44
N CYS A 92 -11.00 10.90 5.69
CA CYS A 92 -11.87 10.82 6.86
C CYS A 92 -12.15 12.20 7.47
N PRO A 93 -13.26 12.39 8.21
CA PRO A 93 -13.65 13.67 8.82
C PRO A 93 -12.90 13.94 10.13
N LEU A 94 -11.62 13.59 10.18
CA LEU A 94 -10.71 13.82 11.29
C LEU A 94 -9.38 14.32 10.73
N ASP A 95 -8.85 15.37 11.32
CA ASP A 95 -7.48 15.80 11.08
C ASP A 95 -6.50 14.98 11.94
N LYS A 96 -5.24 14.88 11.51
CA LYS A 96 -4.23 14.06 12.19
C LYS A 96 -3.94 14.50 13.63
N ASP A 97 -4.12 15.78 13.94
CA ASP A 97 -3.99 16.35 15.29
C ASP A 97 -5.16 16.02 16.23
N GLN A 98 -6.24 15.44 15.70
CA GLN A 98 -7.37 14.94 16.48
C GLN A 98 -7.23 13.46 16.87
N LEU A 99 -6.24 12.76 16.31
CA LEU A 99 -5.97 11.36 16.61
C LEU A 99 -5.25 11.20 17.96
N TRP A 100 -5.34 10.01 18.55
CA TRP A 100 -4.58 9.65 19.75
C TRP A 100 -4.04 8.22 19.65
N SER A 101 -3.03 7.94 20.47
CA SER A 101 -2.38 6.63 20.46
C SER A 101 -3.31 5.53 20.96
N GLY A 102 -3.31 4.40 20.27
CA GLY A 102 -4.13 3.24 20.59
C GLY A 102 -4.55 2.43 19.36
N PRO A 103 -5.44 1.44 19.55
CA PRO A 103 -5.94 0.57 18.48
C PRO A 103 -7.02 1.27 17.66
N TRP A 104 -6.80 1.38 16.36
CA TRP A 104 -7.75 1.91 15.40
C TRP A 104 -8.09 0.82 14.37
N SER A 105 -9.27 0.94 13.75
CA SER A 105 -9.69 0.02 12.70
C SER A 105 -10.19 0.76 11.47
N ILE A 106 -10.00 0.17 10.29
CA ILE A 106 -10.66 0.60 9.06
C ILE A 106 -11.56 -0.53 8.56
N LEU A 107 -12.83 -0.23 8.35
CA LEU A 107 -13.81 -1.11 7.73
C LEU A 107 -14.04 -0.70 6.28
N ILE A 108 -14.05 -1.68 5.38
CA ILE A 108 -14.29 -1.51 3.95
C ILE A 108 -15.46 -2.41 3.56
N LEU A 109 -16.56 -1.82 3.16
CA LEU A 109 -17.83 -2.49 2.90
C LEU A 109 -18.29 -2.23 1.47
N SER A 110 -18.68 -3.25 0.72
CA SER A 110 -19.29 -3.07 -0.60
C SER A 110 -20.22 -4.21 -0.95
N ASN A 111 -21.22 -3.93 -1.80
CA ASN A 111 -22.02 -4.99 -2.41
C ASN A 111 -21.27 -5.68 -3.55
N ASN A 112 -20.13 -5.13 -3.99
CA ASN A 112 -19.28 -5.68 -5.05
C ASN A 112 -20.08 -5.94 -6.33
N GLY A 113 -20.94 -4.98 -6.70
CA GLY A 113 -21.69 -5.00 -7.95
C GLY A 113 -22.61 -6.21 -8.06
N ASN A 114 -22.33 -7.09 -9.03
CA ASN A 114 -23.09 -8.33 -9.25
C ASN A 114 -22.43 -9.57 -8.63
N ASP A 115 -21.32 -9.41 -7.92
CA ASP A 115 -20.60 -10.49 -7.26
C ASP A 115 -20.89 -10.53 -5.75
N ALA A 116 -20.20 -11.38 -5.00
CA ALA A 116 -20.37 -11.51 -3.57
C ALA A 116 -19.95 -10.22 -2.84
N PRO A 117 -20.78 -9.71 -1.91
CA PRO A 117 -20.42 -8.56 -1.09
C PRO A 117 -19.12 -8.79 -0.31
N ILE A 118 -18.38 -7.69 -0.09
CA ILE A 118 -17.15 -7.70 0.70
C ILE A 118 -17.31 -6.92 2.01
N ALA A 119 -16.61 -7.40 3.02
CA ALA A 119 -16.44 -6.73 4.30
C ALA A 119 -15.03 -7.03 4.81
N TYR A 120 -14.14 -6.05 4.70
CA TYR A 120 -12.78 -6.13 5.22
C TYR A 120 -12.62 -5.24 6.44
N GLU A 121 -11.85 -5.72 7.40
CA GLU A 121 -11.44 -4.99 8.60
C GLU A 121 -9.92 -5.03 8.66
N ARG A 122 -9.31 -3.90 8.99
CA ARG A 122 -7.88 -3.80 9.27
C ARG A 122 -7.72 -3.13 10.62
N ASP A 123 -7.14 -3.85 11.56
CA ASP A 123 -6.81 -3.33 12.88
C ASP A 123 -5.34 -2.91 12.92
N PHE A 124 -5.04 -1.74 13.48
CA PHE A 124 -3.67 -1.26 13.61
C PHE A 124 -3.50 -0.33 14.81
N GLU A 125 -2.25 -0.19 15.24
CA GLU A 125 -1.89 0.69 16.35
C GLU A 125 -1.37 2.02 15.84
N LEU A 126 -1.92 3.13 16.35
CA LEU A 126 -1.36 4.46 16.15
C LEU A 126 -0.50 4.87 17.35
N SER A 127 0.65 5.45 17.05
CA SER A 127 1.46 6.23 17.98
C SER A 127 1.41 7.69 17.56
N VAL A 128 0.77 8.52 18.37
CA VAL A 128 0.50 9.91 18.03
C VAL A 128 1.34 10.84 18.91
N GLY A 129 2.07 11.76 18.27
CA GLY A 129 2.89 12.73 18.99
C GLY A 129 3.55 13.75 18.06
N PRO A 130 4.28 14.74 18.62
CA PRO A 130 4.97 15.72 17.80
C PRO A 130 6.15 15.08 17.07
N GLN A 131 6.27 15.33 15.76
CA GLN A 131 7.43 14.92 14.99
C GLN A 131 8.68 15.75 15.39
N ASN A 132 9.77 15.08 15.75
CA ASN A 132 11.08 15.72 15.93
C ASN A 132 11.96 15.46 14.70
N THR A 133 12.35 16.53 14.00
CA THR A 133 13.32 16.43 12.89
C THR A 133 14.72 16.84 13.36
N SER A 134 15.72 16.00 13.13
CA SER A 134 17.13 16.33 13.35
C SER A 134 17.81 16.60 12.01
N THR A 135 18.36 17.81 11.82
CA THR A 135 19.16 18.12 10.64
C THR A 135 20.61 17.66 10.88
N VAL A 136 21.05 16.63 10.16
CA VAL A 136 22.46 16.22 10.16
C VAL A 136 23.22 17.09 9.15
N CYS A 137 24.12 17.94 9.65
CA CYS A 137 25.04 18.70 8.80
C CYS A 137 26.31 17.88 8.57
N PHE A 138 26.58 17.52 7.31
CA PHE A 138 27.86 16.94 6.93
C PHE A 138 28.88 18.07 6.67
N PRO A 139 30.03 18.10 7.36
CA PRO A 139 31.07 19.06 7.03
C PRO A 139 31.64 18.73 5.64
N SER A 140 31.59 19.70 4.73
CA SER A 140 32.27 19.60 3.44
C SER A 140 33.78 19.52 3.67
N LEU A 141 34.41 18.40 3.32
CA LEU A 141 35.87 18.27 3.35
C LEU A 141 36.46 19.14 2.23
N LEU A 142 37.02 20.29 2.58
CA LEU A 142 37.85 21.09 1.68
C LEU A 142 39.15 20.33 1.41
N SER A 143 39.30 19.79 0.19
CA SER A 143 40.56 19.19 -0.26
C SER A 143 41.54 20.31 -0.61
N THR A 144 42.47 20.60 0.31
CA THR A 144 43.60 21.49 0.02
C THR A 144 44.59 20.74 -0.87
N GLN A 145 44.59 21.02 -2.17
CA GLN A 145 45.63 20.51 -3.06
C GLN A 145 46.96 21.22 -2.73
N VAL A 146 47.88 20.49 -2.10
CA VAL A 146 49.26 20.95 -1.92
C VAL A 146 50.00 20.70 -3.24
N VAL A 147 50.24 21.75 -4.02
CA VAL A 147 51.14 21.68 -5.18
C VAL A 147 52.57 21.64 -4.65
N THR A 148 53.16 20.45 -4.58
CA THR A 148 54.60 20.28 -4.34
C THR A 148 55.37 20.52 -5.64
N ASN A 149 56.11 21.63 -5.72
CA ASN A 149 57.05 21.86 -6.81
C ASN A 149 58.28 20.96 -6.62
N GLU A 150 58.33 19.82 -7.32
CA GLU A 150 59.55 19.02 -7.36
C GLU A 150 60.61 19.70 -8.23
N ARG A 151 61.71 20.15 -7.62
CA ARG A 151 62.95 20.45 -8.35
C ARG A 151 63.67 19.15 -8.63
N SER A 152 63.69 18.72 -9.89
CA SER A 152 64.54 17.62 -10.37
C SER A 152 66.02 17.99 -10.20
N SER A 153 66.73 17.31 -9.29
CA SER A 153 68.18 17.39 -9.13
C SER A 153 68.82 16.13 -9.71
N THR A 154 69.34 16.21 -10.93
CA THR A 154 70.03 15.10 -11.59
C THR A 154 71.42 14.93 -10.97
N HIS A 155 71.65 13.84 -10.22
CA HIS A 155 72.98 13.46 -9.71
C HIS A 155 73.58 12.33 -10.56
N PRO A 156 74.80 12.48 -11.14
CA PRO A 156 75.43 11.44 -11.94
C PRO A 156 75.97 10.30 -11.06
N GLN A 157 75.58 9.06 -11.38
CA GLN A 157 76.00 7.83 -10.69
C GLN A 157 77.44 7.47 -11.06
N VAL A 158 78.33 7.35 -10.07
CA VAL A 158 79.67 6.76 -10.21
C VAL A 158 79.60 5.30 -9.75
N PHE A 159 79.88 4.37 -10.67
CA PHE A 159 79.87 2.92 -10.45
C PHE A 159 81.21 2.47 -9.86
N GLN A 160 81.25 2.07 -8.57
CA GLN A 160 82.41 1.37 -7.99
C GLN A 160 82.16 -0.13 -7.96
N LYS A 161 83.00 -0.88 -8.68
CA LYS A 161 83.03 -2.35 -8.72
C LYS A 161 84.02 -2.84 -7.68
N THR A 162 83.56 -3.56 -6.65
CA THR A 162 84.39 -4.24 -5.66
C THR A 162 84.78 -5.64 -6.13
N SER A 163 86.05 -6.00 -5.94
CA SER A 163 86.51 -7.35 -5.63
C SER A 163 87.60 -7.27 -4.59
#